data_AF-A0AAW5QI75-F1
#
_entry.id   AF-A0AAW5QI75-F1
#
_cell.length_a   1.000
_cell.length_b   1.000
_cell.length_c   1.000
_cell.angle_alpha   90.00
_cell.angle_beta   90.00
_cell.angle_gamma   90.00
#
_symmetry.space_group_name_H-M   'P 1'
#
loop_
_entity.id
_entity.type
_entity.pdbx_description
1 polymer ?
#
loop_
_entity_poly.entity_id
_entity_poly.type
_entity_poly.pdbx_seq_one_letter_code
_entity_poly.pdbx_strand_id
1 'polypeptide(L)'
;MTDTRVPAPTRPARWRTVLPIVPAVAAVLAQIAYPLTEGGARDAATVAVVTLLTAACLVHAALNRGITFAVVLFVSSAGIGYLSEVVGTMTGYPYGCYSYVTDRLGPAALDVPLVVPLAWSAGLYPVWCVASRLVRNGPGRVAAVTIGMLGWDLYLDPQMVADGHWSWCNAGGLPGIEHIPLTNYAGWLLVAAIMATVLVLVDSRSDRADAPRHDAVPIALFLWTWLGSALAHSAFLDAPELGYSAVYGLVVMGVLGLPLLVSLVRSWRASVSAPGRDEARLAASDPKNRRG
;
A
#
# COMPACT_ATOMS: atom_id res chain seq x y z
N MET A 1 40.39 -24.04 17.36
CA MET A 1 39.04 -23.70 17.88
C MET A 1 38.70 -22.33 17.32
N THR A 2 38.04 -22.28 16.18
CA THR A 2 37.73 -21.06 15.43
C THR A 2 36.56 -20.34 16.11
N ASP A 3 36.82 -19.12 16.60
CA ASP A 3 35.86 -18.24 17.26
C ASP A 3 34.84 -17.71 16.23
N THR A 4 33.79 -18.48 15.96
CA THR A 4 32.65 -18.02 15.15
C THR A 4 31.72 -17.19 16.02
N ARG A 5 32.13 -15.96 16.37
CA ARG A 5 31.18 -14.97 16.89
C ARG A 5 30.22 -14.61 15.78
N VAL A 6 28.97 -15.04 15.93
CA VAL A 6 27.86 -14.52 15.12
C VAL A 6 27.83 -13.00 15.36
N PRO A 7 28.02 -12.16 14.33
CA PRO A 7 27.96 -10.71 14.49
C PRO A 7 26.61 -10.33 15.09
N ALA A 8 26.61 -9.46 16.10
CA ALA A 8 25.38 -8.89 16.62
C ALA A 8 24.61 -8.22 15.47
N PRO A 9 23.26 -8.36 15.40
CA PRO A 9 22.49 -7.74 14.33
C PRO A 9 22.72 -6.23 14.34
N THR A 10 23.38 -5.73 13.29
CA THR A 10 23.64 -4.30 13.12
C THR A 10 22.31 -3.57 13.00
N ARG A 11 22.01 -2.67 13.95
CA ARG A 11 20.85 -1.79 13.81
C ARG A 11 20.94 -1.06 12.47
N PRO A 12 19.87 -1.01 11.66
CA PRO A 12 19.88 -0.25 10.42
C PRO A 12 20.22 1.21 10.74
N ALA A 13 21.02 1.82 9.88
CA ALA A 13 21.41 3.21 10.06
C ALA A 13 20.14 4.09 10.13
N ARG A 14 20.07 5.01 11.12
CA ARG A 14 18.87 5.80 11.44
C ARG A 14 18.22 6.46 10.21
N TRP A 15 19.02 6.91 9.24
CA TRP A 15 18.54 7.53 8.02
C TRP A 15 17.67 6.62 7.14
N ARG A 16 17.89 5.28 7.16
CA ARG A 16 17.07 4.30 6.42
C ARG A 16 15.65 4.20 6.97
N THR A 17 15.47 4.55 8.23
CA THR A 17 14.17 4.58 8.90
C THR A 17 13.53 5.95 8.80
N VAL A 18 14.30 7.03 8.97
CA VAL A 18 13.77 8.41 9.00
C VAL A 18 13.38 8.93 7.62
N LEU A 19 14.15 8.62 6.57
CA LEU A 19 13.92 9.21 5.25
C LEU A 19 12.54 8.89 4.64
N PRO A 20 12.02 7.64 4.70
CA PRO A 20 10.65 7.37 4.22
C PRO A 20 9.55 7.88 5.15
N ILE A 21 9.84 8.20 6.42
CA ILE A 21 8.84 8.72 7.38
C ILE A 21 8.39 10.13 6.98
N VAL A 22 9.29 10.99 6.53
CA VAL A 22 8.97 12.38 6.17
C VAL A 22 7.86 12.46 5.11
N PRO A 23 7.99 11.84 3.92
CA PRO A 23 6.92 11.85 2.93
C PRO A 23 5.68 11.07 3.40
N ALA A 24 5.83 10.02 4.20
CA ALA A 24 4.69 9.27 4.75
C ALA A 24 3.83 10.13 5.69
N VAL A 25 4.46 10.89 6.60
CA VAL A 25 3.77 11.81 7.51
C VAL A 25 3.13 12.94 6.72
N ALA A 26 3.83 13.51 5.75
CA ALA A 26 3.27 14.55 4.88
C ALA A 26 2.05 14.03 4.09
N ALA A 27 2.10 12.79 3.58
CA ALA A 27 0.97 12.14 2.92
C ALA A 27 -0.23 11.93 3.85
N VAL A 28 0.02 11.56 5.12
CA VAL A 28 -1.04 11.43 6.13
C VAL A 28 -1.66 12.79 6.45
N LEU A 29 -0.84 13.84 6.61
CA LEU A 29 -1.33 15.20 6.82
C LEU A 29 -2.15 15.71 5.64
N ALA A 30 -1.74 15.42 4.40
CA ALA A 30 -2.50 15.75 3.21
C ALA A 30 -3.85 15.00 3.16
N GLN A 31 -3.89 13.73 3.59
CA GLN A 31 -5.15 12.97 3.72
C GLN A 31 -6.06 13.53 4.83
N ILE A 32 -5.50 14.05 5.93
CA ILE A 32 -6.27 14.72 6.99
C ILE A 32 -6.82 16.06 6.49
N ALA A 33 -6.05 16.79 5.69
CA ALA A 33 -6.46 18.06 5.11
C ALA A 33 -7.52 17.89 4.02
N TYR A 34 -7.51 16.77 3.28
CA TYR A 34 -8.37 16.54 2.13
C TYR A 34 -9.89 16.75 2.40
N PRO A 35 -10.50 16.15 3.46
CA PRO A 35 -11.91 16.39 3.76
C PRO A 35 -12.23 17.84 4.16
N LEU A 36 -11.20 18.62 4.56
CA LEU A 36 -11.32 20.02 4.96
C LEU A 36 -11.16 20.99 3.77
N THR A 37 -10.99 20.48 2.56
CA THR A 37 -10.76 21.26 1.33
C THR A 37 -11.85 21.00 0.30
N GLU A 38 -12.03 21.93 -0.64
CA GLU A 38 -12.99 21.83 -1.74
C GLU A 38 -12.38 22.35 -3.06
N GLY A 39 -13.00 22.01 -4.20
CA GLY A 39 -12.60 22.48 -5.52
C GLY A 39 -11.11 22.24 -5.83
N GLY A 40 -10.43 23.25 -6.39
CA GLY A 40 -9.01 23.13 -6.75
C GLY A 40 -8.06 22.86 -5.57
N ALA A 41 -8.44 23.23 -4.34
CA ALA A 41 -7.65 22.89 -3.16
C ALA A 41 -7.73 21.39 -2.83
N ARG A 42 -8.91 20.78 -3.03
CA ARG A 42 -9.10 19.33 -2.91
C ARG A 42 -8.35 18.59 -4.01
N ASP A 43 -8.38 19.09 -5.24
CA ASP A 43 -7.61 18.53 -6.36
C ASP A 43 -6.10 18.54 -6.05
N ALA A 44 -5.58 19.64 -5.54
CA ALA A 44 -4.18 19.76 -5.12
C ALA A 44 -3.84 18.82 -3.96
N ALA A 45 -4.75 18.64 -2.99
CA ALA A 45 -4.59 17.68 -1.92
C ALA A 45 -4.53 16.25 -2.46
N THR A 46 -5.38 15.85 -3.40
CA THR A 46 -5.35 14.54 -4.07
C THR A 46 -3.98 14.29 -4.72
N VAL A 47 -3.48 15.25 -5.50
CA VAL A 47 -2.16 15.14 -6.15
C VAL A 47 -1.04 15.05 -5.11
N ALA A 48 -1.09 15.85 -4.04
CA ALA A 48 -0.13 15.81 -2.95
C ALA A 48 -0.13 14.44 -2.24
N VAL A 49 -1.30 13.90 -1.92
CA VAL A 49 -1.44 12.57 -1.28
C VAL A 49 -0.77 11.51 -2.13
N VAL A 50 -1.11 11.42 -3.43
CA VAL A 50 -0.57 10.39 -4.31
C VAL A 50 0.94 10.53 -4.44
N THR A 51 1.44 11.72 -4.77
CA THR A 51 2.88 11.95 -4.98
C THR A 51 3.71 11.69 -3.71
N LEU A 52 3.23 12.10 -2.55
CA LEU A 52 3.91 11.87 -1.26
C LEU A 52 3.86 10.38 -0.85
N LEU A 53 2.75 9.67 -1.08
CA LEU A 53 2.68 8.23 -0.85
C LEU A 53 3.63 7.48 -1.78
N THR A 54 3.65 7.80 -3.07
CA THR A 54 4.59 7.19 -4.03
C THR A 54 6.03 7.45 -3.61
N ALA A 55 6.37 8.69 -3.22
CA ALA A 55 7.70 9.03 -2.71
C ALA A 55 8.07 8.21 -1.47
N ALA A 56 7.18 8.10 -0.48
CA ALA A 56 7.40 7.27 0.70
C ALA A 56 7.64 5.79 0.34
N CYS A 57 6.86 5.26 -0.59
CA CYS A 57 6.98 3.88 -1.06
C CYS A 57 8.31 3.63 -1.79
N LEU A 58 8.68 4.49 -2.74
CA LEU A 58 9.91 4.33 -3.54
C LEU A 58 11.17 4.53 -2.69
N VAL A 59 11.18 5.54 -1.82
CA VAL A 59 12.28 5.74 -0.86
C VAL A 59 12.41 4.51 0.03
N HIS A 60 11.32 4.04 0.63
CA HIS A 60 11.37 2.86 1.49
C HIS A 60 11.85 1.61 0.73
N ALA A 61 11.35 1.38 -0.49
CA ALA A 61 11.74 0.28 -1.34
C ALA A 61 13.23 0.33 -1.69
N ALA A 62 13.74 1.49 -2.11
CA ALA A 62 15.14 1.65 -2.50
C ALA A 62 16.10 1.36 -1.33
N LEU A 63 15.74 1.82 -0.12
CA LEU A 63 16.61 1.69 1.06
C LEU A 63 16.58 0.29 1.69
N ASN A 64 15.44 -0.39 1.65
CA ASN A 64 15.25 -1.67 2.36
C ASN A 64 15.31 -2.89 1.45
N ARG A 65 15.00 -2.74 0.15
CA ARG A 65 15.00 -3.83 -0.85
C ARG A 65 16.02 -3.61 -1.96
N GLY A 66 16.53 -2.39 -2.11
CA GLY A 66 17.55 -2.02 -3.08
C GLY A 66 16.97 -1.28 -4.28
N ILE A 67 17.82 -0.52 -4.98
CA ILE A 67 17.39 0.32 -6.09
C ILE A 67 16.76 -0.48 -7.23
N THR A 68 17.27 -1.67 -7.53
CA THR A 68 16.71 -2.56 -8.56
C THR A 68 15.26 -2.93 -8.25
N PHE A 69 14.95 -3.29 -7.00
CA PHE A 69 13.58 -3.59 -6.60
C PHE A 69 12.69 -2.35 -6.71
N ALA A 70 13.17 -1.17 -6.28
CA ALA A 70 12.40 0.07 -6.36
C ALA A 70 12.10 0.48 -7.81
N VAL A 71 13.06 0.33 -8.71
CA VAL A 71 12.88 0.59 -10.15
C VAL A 71 11.88 -0.40 -10.74
N VAL A 72 12.02 -1.70 -10.45
CA VAL A 72 11.06 -2.71 -10.92
C VAL A 72 9.66 -2.40 -10.40
N LEU A 73 9.51 -2.11 -9.10
CA LEU A 73 8.25 -1.72 -8.50
C LEU A 73 7.62 -0.55 -9.25
N PHE A 74 8.37 0.53 -9.45
CA PHE A 74 7.86 1.73 -10.12
C PHE A 74 7.49 1.45 -11.58
N VAL A 75 8.42 0.89 -12.36
CA VAL A 75 8.21 0.65 -13.79
C VAL A 75 7.09 -0.37 -14.01
N SER A 76 7.01 -1.43 -13.20
CA SER A 76 5.93 -2.41 -13.34
C SER A 76 4.59 -1.82 -12.92
N SER A 77 4.50 -1.13 -11.77
CA SER A 77 3.20 -0.63 -11.30
C SER A 77 2.73 0.60 -12.08
N ALA A 78 3.56 1.63 -12.22
CA ALA A 78 3.21 2.81 -13.01
C ALA A 78 3.07 2.46 -14.50
N GLY A 79 3.94 1.61 -15.05
CA GLY A 79 3.87 1.24 -16.47
C GLY A 79 2.66 0.35 -16.81
N ILE A 80 2.46 -0.75 -16.08
CA ILE A 80 1.30 -1.64 -16.33
C ILE A 80 0.00 -0.91 -16.03
N GLY A 81 -0.04 -0.12 -14.94
CA GLY A 81 -1.20 0.68 -14.58
C GLY A 81 -1.52 1.72 -15.64
N TYR A 82 -0.55 2.53 -16.05
CA TYR A 82 -0.77 3.52 -17.12
C TYR A 82 -1.27 2.87 -18.42
N LEU A 83 -0.65 1.76 -18.83
CA LEU A 83 -1.09 1.04 -20.02
C LEU A 83 -2.52 0.50 -19.88
N SER A 84 -2.90 -0.04 -18.71
CA SER A 84 -4.28 -0.50 -18.50
C SER A 84 -5.28 0.64 -18.49
N GLU A 85 -4.95 1.80 -17.95
CA GLU A 85 -5.81 3.00 -18.00
C GLU A 85 -5.97 3.52 -19.43
N VAL A 86 -4.89 3.57 -20.19
CA VAL A 86 -4.89 4.03 -21.59
C VAL A 86 -5.71 3.08 -22.47
N VAL A 87 -5.58 1.76 -22.27
CA VAL A 87 -6.43 0.78 -22.96
C VAL A 87 -7.88 0.86 -22.46
N GLY A 88 -8.08 1.07 -21.16
CA GLY A 88 -9.39 1.21 -20.52
C GLY A 88 -10.20 2.37 -21.07
N THR A 89 -9.61 3.56 -21.12
CA THR A 89 -10.25 4.77 -21.65
C THR A 89 -10.55 4.68 -23.15
N MET A 90 -9.69 4.01 -23.93
CA MET A 90 -9.92 3.84 -25.38
C MET A 90 -10.92 2.74 -25.75
N THR A 91 -10.96 1.65 -24.98
CA THR A 91 -11.69 0.42 -25.39
C THR A 91 -12.81 0.02 -24.45
N GLY A 92 -12.84 0.58 -23.24
CA GLY A 92 -13.71 0.14 -22.15
C GLY A 92 -13.24 -1.15 -21.46
N TYR A 93 -12.10 -1.74 -21.85
CA TYR A 93 -11.53 -2.92 -21.18
C TYR A 93 -10.22 -2.55 -20.47
N PRO A 94 -9.99 -2.97 -19.20
CA PRO A 94 -10.78 -3.96 -18.46
C PRO A 94 -11.88 -3.35 -17.57
N TYR A 95 -11.90 -2.03 -17.38
CA TYR A 95 -12.67 -1.40 -16.30
C TYR A 95 -14.16 -1.12 -16.62
N GLY A 96 -14.56 -1.20 -17.89
CA GLY A 96 -15.81 -0.63 -18.39
C GLY A 96 -15.55 0.70 -19.10
N CYS A 97 -16.59 1.29 -19.69
CA CYS A 97 -16.50 2.61 -20.33
C CYS A 97 -16.46 3.71 -19.27
N TYR A 98 -15.42 4.55 -19.30
CA TYR A 98 -15.23 5.69 -18.40
C TYR A 98 -14.36 6.76 -19.06
N SER A 99 -14.39 7.97 -18.51
CA SER A 99 -13.57 9.09 -18.95
C SER A 99 -13.07 9.89 -17.75
N TYR A 100 -11.81 10.30 -17.80
CA TYR A 100 -11.24 11.25 -16.85
C TYR A 100 -11.67 12.68 -17.18
N VAL A 101 -11.84 13.49 -16.14
CA VAL A 101 -11.91 14.94 -16.29
C VAL A 101 -10.48 15.47 -16.42
N THR A 102 -10.07 15.79 -17.64
CA THR A 102 -8.76 16.39 -17.91
C THR A 102 -8.66 17.77 -17.26
N ASP A 103 -7.46 18.18 -16.86
CA ASP A 103 -7.12 19.48 -16.24
C ASP A 103 -7.33 19.63 -14.72
N ARG A 104 -7.97 18.68 -14.03
CA ARG A 104 -8.11 18.75 -12.56
C ARG A 104 -6.93 18.16 -11.79
N LEU A 105 -6.44 17.01 -12.24
CA LEU A 105 -5.39 16.24 -11.56
C LEU A 105 -3.98 16.49 -12.11
N GLY A 106 -3.78 17.65 -12.73
CA GLY A 106 -2.53 18.03 -13.38
C GLY A 106 -2.43 17.52 -14.82
N PRO A 107 -1.21 17.39 -15.38
CA PRO A 107 -1.01 17.05 -16.78
C PRO A 107 -1.53 15.64 -17.08
N ALA A 108 -2.16 15.49 -18.25
CA ALA A 108 -2.62 14.21 -18.78
C ALA A 108 -1.86 13.83 -20.05
N ALA A 109 -1.78 12.54 -20.31
CA ALA A 109 -1.27 12.00 -21.57
C ALA A 109 -2.21 10.88 -22.02
N LEU A 110 -2.57 10.88 -23.31
CA LEU A 110 -3.58 9.95 -23.87
C LEU A 110 -4.86 9.89 -23.01
N ASP A 111 -5.36 11.06 -22.62
CA ASP A 111 -6.56 11.25 -21.77
C ASP A 111 -6.48 10.67 -20.34
N VAL A 112 -5.30 10.20 -19.91
CA VAL A 112 -5.07 9.69 -18.55
C VAL A 112 -4.19 10.68 -17.75
N PRO A 113 -4.65 11.18 -16.59
CA PRO A 113 -3.83 12.03 -15.73
C PRO A 113 -2.56 11.32 -15.26
N LEU A 114 -1.40 11.98 -15.37
CA LEU A 114 -0.09 11.40 -15.03
C LEU A 114 0.09 11.07 -13.54
N VAL A 115 -0.83 11.52 -12.68
CA VAL A 115 -0.88 11.13 -11.26
C VAL A 115 -1.44 9.72 -11.07
N VAL A 116 -2.28 9.20 -11.98
CA VAL A 116 -2.91 7.87 -11.86
C VAL A 116 -1.86 6.73 -11.84
N PRO A 117 -0.84 6.71 -12.72
CA PRO A 117 0.25 5.73 -12.63
C PRO A 117 1.01 5.76 -11.30
N LEU A 118 1.13 6.95 -10.68
CA LEU A 118 1.75 7.10 -9.37
C LEU A 118 0.87 6.48 -8.27
N ALA A 119 -0.46 6.60 -8.39
CA ALA A 119 -1.42 5.99 -7.47
C ALA A 119 -1.29 4.46 -7.47
N TRP A 120 -1.14 3.83 -8.64
CA TRP A 120 -0.85 2.40 -8.75
C TRP A 120 0.41 2.00 -7.94
N SER A 121 1.47 2.80 -7.99
CA SER A 121 2.68 2.58 -7.18
C SER A 121 2.42 2.76 -5.67
N ALA A 122 1.69 3.81 -5.31
CA ALA A 122 1.38 4.19 -3.94
C ALA A 122 0.53 3.13 -3.21
N GLY A 123 -0.46 2.55 -3.88
CA GLY A 123 -1.30 1.50 -3.31
C GLY A 123 -0.64 0.13 -3.28
N LEU A 124 0.05 -0.24 -4.37
CA LEU A 124 0.61 -1.59 -4.51
C LEU A 124 1.65 -1.91 -3.43
N TYR A 125 2.52 -0.96 -3.09
CA TYR A 125 3.67 -1.26 -2.25
C TYR A 125 3.33 -1.54 -0.76
N PRO A 126 2.48 -0.76 -0.09
CA PRO A 126 1.99 -1.08 1.25
C PRO A 126 1.31 -2.45 1.30
N VAL A 127 0.41 -2.72 0.35
CA VAL A 127 -0.30 -4.00 0.22
C VAL A 127 0.70 -5.15 0.01
N TRP A 128 1.68 -4.97 -0.87
CA TRP A 128 2.77 -5.92 -1.10
C TRP A 128 3.53 -6.26 0.18
N CYS A 129 3.89 -5.27 0.99
CA CYS A 129 4.63 -5.48 2.23
C CYS A 129 3.79 -6.27 3.25
N VAL A 130 2.51 -5.94 3.39
CA VAL A 130 1.58 -6.66 4.28
C VAL A 130 1.37 -8.10 3.80
N ALA A 131 1.07 -8.31 2.52
CA ALA A 131 0.91 -9.63 1.93
C ALA A 131 2.19 -10.48 2.09
N SER A 132 3.37 -9.88 1.87
CA SER A 132 4.66 -10.56 2.02
C SER A 132 4.95 -10.96 3.47
N ARG A 133 4.43 -10.21 4.45
CA ARG A 133 4.53 -10.55 5.88
C ARG A 133 3.60 -11.70 6.27
N LEU A 134 2.41 -11.74 5.69
CA LEU A 134 1.37 -12.70 6.04
C LEU A 134 1.48 -14.03 5.28
N VAL A 135 1.94 -13.99 4.03
CA VAL A 135 1.92 -15.12 3.11
C VAL A 135 3.31 -15.39 2.53
N ARG A 136 3.84 -16.58 2.82
CA ARG A 136 5.22 -16.96 2.43
C ARG A 136 5.32 -17.43 0.98
N ASN A 137 4.36 -18.24 0.52
CA ASN A 137 4.37 -18.79 -0.83
C ASN A 137 3.97 -17.77 -1.90
N GLY A 138 4.53 -17.89 -3.11
CA GLY A 138 4.32 -16.95 -4.21
C GLY A 138 2.86 -16.80 -4.64
N PRO A 139 2.15 -17.89 -5.01
CA PRO A 139 0.76 -17.80 -5.46
C PRO A 139 -0.20 -17.18 -4.43
N GLY A 140 -0.07 -17.57 -3.16
CA GLY A 140 -0.87 -16.98 -2.08
C GLY A 140 -0.55 -15.50 -1.85
N ARG A 141 0.68 -15.06 -2.09
CA ARG A 141 1.07 -13.65 -2.03
C ARG A 141 0.46 -12.86 -3.18
N VAL A 142 0.43 -13.41 -4.39
CA VAL A 142 -0.29 -12.81 -5.53
C VAL A 142 -1.76 -12.60 -5.17
N ALA A 143 -2.44 -13.66 -4.70
CA ALA A 143 -3.84 -13.58 -4.31
C ALA A 143 -4.09 -12.52 -3.21
N ALA A 144 -3.23 -12.48 -2.18
CA ALA A 144 -3.34 -11.49 -1.11
C ALA A 144 -3.15 -10.06 -1.61
N VAL A 145 -2.19 -9.81 -2.50
CA VAL A 145 -1.98 -8.48 -3.08
C VAL A 145 -3.15 -8.06 -3.94
N THR A 146 -3.64 -8.97 -4.78
CA THR A 146 -4.80 -8.75 -5.64
C THR A 146 -6.04 -8.36 -4.82
N ILE A 147 -6.35 -9.09 -3.74
CA ILE A 147 -7.46 -8.76 -2.84
C ILE A 147 -7.24 -7.42 -2.13
N GLY A 148 -6.03 -7.15 -1.66
CA GLY A 148 -5.71 -5.90 -0.98
C GLY A 148 -5.84 -4.67 -1.90
N MET A 149 -5.46 -4.81 -3.17
CA MET A 149 -5.61 -3.76 -4.18
C MET A 149 -7.08 -3.51 -4.54
N LEU A 150 -7.88 -4.57 -4.72
CA LEU A 150 -9.33 -4.43 -4.88
C LEU A 150 -9.96 -3.76 -3.65
N GLY A 151 -9.51 -4.10 -2.44
CA GLY A 151 -10.00 -3.47 -1.23
C GLY A 151 -9.71 -1.97 -1.17
N TRP A 152 -8.56 -1.54 -1.70
CA TRP A 152 -8.23 -0.12 -1.79
C TRP A 152 -9.06 0.61 -2.85
N ASP A 153 -9.28 -0.03 -4.01
CA ASP A 153 -10.16 0.47 -5.08
C ASP A 153 -11.58 0.77 -4.58
N LEU A 154 -12.12 -0.12 -3.73
CA LEU A 154 -13.43 0.06 -3.10
C LEU A 154 -13.55 1.30 -2.20
N TYR A 155 -12.42 1.95 -1.88
CA TYR A 155 -12.39 3.32 -1.36
C TYR A 155 -12.10 4.34 -2.47
N LEU A 156 -11.00 4.13 -3.21
CA LEU A 156 -10.48 5.09 -4.17
C LEU A 156 -11.55 5.53 -5.18
N ASP A 157 -12.16 4.59 -5.89
CA ASP A 157 -13.03 4.88 -7.01
C ASP A 157 -14.31 5.61 -6.59
N PRO A 158 -15.08 5.15 -5.58
CA PRO A 158 -16.20 5.92 -5.05
C PRO A 158 -15.83 7.34 -4.62
N GLN A 159 -14.68 7.51 -3.95
CA GLN A 159 -14.22 8.82 -3.50
C GLN A 159 -13.92 9.76 -4.68
N MET A 160 -13.21 9.26 -5.69
CA MET A 160 -12.79 10.06 -6.83
C MET A 160 -13.95 10.40 -7.77
N VAL A 161 -14.98 9.56 -7.83
CA VAL A 161 -16.21 9.85 -8.57
C VAL A 161 -17.11 10.83 -7.84
N ALA A 162 -17.25 10.70 -6.53
CA ALA A 162 -17.96 11.67 -5.72
C ALA A 162 -17.36 13.09 -5.87
N ASP A 163 -16.04 13.17 -6.06
CA ASP A 163 -15.33 14.43 -6.33
C ASP A 163 -15.35 14.87 -7.80
N GLY A 164 -15.89 14.07 -8.71
CA GLY A 164 -15.98 14.37 -10.14
C GLY A 164 -14.62 14.36 -10.86
N HIS A 165 -13.70 13.46 -10.48
CA HIS A 165 -12.44 13.27 -11.19
C HIS A 165 -12.57 12.37 -12.42
N TRP A 166 -13.52 11.42 -12.40
CA TRP A 166 -13.91 10.59 -13.53
C TRP A 166 -15.33 10.09 -13.36
N SER A 167 -15.90 9.58 -14.45
CA SER A 167 -17.25 9.02 -14.47
C SER A 167 -17.32 7.82 -15.42
N TRP A 168 -18.10 6.81 -15.06
CA TRP A 168 -18.42 5.70 -15.95
C TRP A 168 -19.64 6.02 -16.83
N CYS A 169 -19.67 5.42 -18.02
CA CYS A 169 -20.74 5.61 -19.00
C CYS A 169 -22.02 4.85 -18.62
N ASN A 170 -21.88 3.71 -17.93
CA ASN A 170 -22.97 2.81 -17.59
C ASN A 170 -22.88 2.37 -16.13
N ALA A 171 -24.05 2.27 -15.48
CA ALA A 171 -24.19 1.68 -14.16
C ALA A 171 -24.31 0.14 -14.22
N GLY A 172 -24.24 -0.50 -13.07
CA GLY A 172 -24.33 -1.96 -12.91
C GLY A 172 -23.41 -2.52 -11.82
N GLY A 173 -23.03 -1.67 -10.87
CA GLY A 173 -22.10 -1.96 -9.80
C GLY A 173 -22.66 -2.69 -8.58
N LEU A 174 -21.94 -2.55 -7.48
CA LEU A 174 -22.33 -3.07 -6.17
C LEU A 174 -23.44 -2.21 -5.55
N PRO A 175 -24.29 -2.77 -4.67
CA PRO A 175 -25.32 -2.01 -3.95
C PRO A 175 -24.78 -0.74 -3.25
N GLY A 176 -25.40 0.40 -3.52
CA GLY A 176 -25.03 1.72 -3.01
C GLY A 176 -23.88 2.44 -3.73
N ILE A 177 -23.18 1.76 -4.64
CA ILE A 177 -22.14 2.33 -5.53
C ILE A 177 -22.36 1.83 -6.98
N GLU A 178 -23.62 1.77 -7.42
CA GLU A 178 -24.03 1.13 -8.66
C GLU A 178 -23.48 1.82 -9.91
N HIS A 179 -23.07 3.09 -9.80
CA HIS A 179 -22.47 3.86 -10.86
C HIS A 179 -21.06 3.38 -11.26
N ILE A 180 -20.45 2.50 -10.47
CA ILE A 180 -19.14 1.88 -10.75
C ILE A 180 -19.37 0.43 -11.21
N PRO A 181 -19.15 0.09 -12.49
CA PRO A 181 -19.51 -1.21 -13.04
C PRO A 181 -18.67 -2.34 -12.44
N LEU A 182 -19.25 -3.55 -12.36
CA LEU A 182 -18.52 -4.73 -11.86
C LEU A 182 -17.26 -5.08 -12.66
N THR A 183 -17.20 -4.66 -13.93
CA THR A 183 -16.01 -4.78 -14.77
C THR A 183 -14.82 -4.01 -14.20
N ASN A 184 -15.04 -2.90 -13.49
CA ASN A 184 -13.99 -2.13 -12.83
C ASN A 184 -13.23 -2.99 -11.82
N TYR A 185 -13.98 -3.58 -10.89
CA TYR A 185 -13.43 -4.47 -9.86
C TYR A 185 -12.73 -5.68 -10.48
N ALA A 186 -13.28 -6.24 -11.56
CA ALA A 186 -12.63 -7.33 -12.30
C ALA A 186 -11.32 -6.88 -12.96
N GLY A 187 -11.27 -5.66 -13.50
CA GLY A 187 -10.06 -5.05 -14.06
C GLY A 187 -8.99 -4.81 -13.01
N TRP A 188 -9.37 -4.29 -11.83
CA TRP A 188 -8.47 -4.16 -10.70
C TRP A 188 -7.89 -5.49 -10.24
N LEU A 189 -8.71 -6.55 -10.17
CA LEU A 189 -8.23 -7.89 -9.85
C LEU A 189 -7.20 -8.38 -10.88
N LEU A 190 -7.48 -8.22 -12.18
CA LEU A 190 -6.60 -8.63 -13.26
C LEU A 190 -5.26 -7.87 -13.22
N VAL A 191 -5.31 -6.54 -13.20
CA VAL A 191 -4.13 -5.68 -13.26
C VAL A 191 -3.26 -5.85 -12.00
N ALA A 192 -3.88 -5.90 -10.82
CA ALA A 192 -3.16 -6.16 -9.57
C ALA A 192 -2.51 -7.55 -9.55
N ALA A 193 -3.17 -8.59 -10.10
CA ALA A 193 -2.58 -9.93 -10.20
C ALA A 193 -1.35 -9.97 -11.11
N ILE A 194 -1.39 -9.25 -12.24
CA ILE A 194 -0.24 -9.12 -13.14
C ILE A 194 0.93 -8.43 -12.41
N MET A 195 0.67 -7.26 -11.80
CA MET A 195 1.70 -6.52 -11.05
C MET A 195 2.29 -7.35 -9.90
N ALA A 196 1.44 -8.02 -9.12
CA ALA A 196 1.87 -8.85 -8.00
C ALA A 196 2.71 -10.04 -8.48
N THR A 197 2.36 -10.64 -9.62
CA THR A 197 3.14 -11.73 -10.22
C THR A 197 4.54 -11.25 -10.61
N VAL A 198 4.66 -10.09 -11.25
CA VAL A 198 5.95 -9.48 -11.58
C VAL A 198 6.80 -9.29 -10.31
N LEU A 199 6.22 -8.75 -9.24
CA LEU A 199 6.93 -8.56 -7.98
C LEU A 199 7.34 -9.88 -7.30
N VAL A 200 6.51 -10.92 -7.35
CA VAL A 200 6.88 -12.26 -6.84
C VAL A 200 8.07 -12.83 -7.61
N LEU A 201 8.08 -12.72 -8.92
CA LEU A 201 9.17 -13.22 -9.77
C LEU A 201 10.50 -12.47 -9.54
N VAL A 202 10.44 -11.20 -9.13
CA VAL A 202 11.64 -10.41 -8.82
C VAL A 202 12.11 -10.65 -7.38
N ASP A 203 11.20 -10.68 -6.41
CA ASP A 203 11.51 -10.92 -5.00
C ASP A 203 12.12 -12.32 -4.77
N SER A 204 11.58 -13.34 -5.44
CA SER A 204 12.10 -14.72 -5.39
C SER A 204 13.52 -14.89 -5.94
N ARG A 205 14.00 -13.95 -6.75
CA ARG A 205 15.37 -13.94 -7.29
C ARG A 205 16.34 -13.14 -6.43
N SER A 206 15.86 -12.47 -5.38
CA SER A 206 16.70 -11.63 -4.54
C SER A 206 17.34 -12.44 -3.40
N ASP A 207 18.66 -12.35 -3.26
CA ASP A 207 19.41 -12.89 -2.11
C ASP A 207 18.93 -12.32 -0.75
N ARG A 208 18.09 -11.28 -0.77
CA ARG A 208 17.52 -10.62 0.41
C ARG A 208 16.14 -11.14 0.81
N ALA A 209 15.61 -12.18 0.16
CA ALA A 209 14.28 -12.73 0.47
C ALA A 209 14.11 -13.10 1.95
N ASP A 210 15.19 -13.55 2.60
CA ASP A 210 15.24 -14.00 4.00
C ASP A 210 15.77 -12.93 4.99
N ALA A 211 16.12 -11.73 4.52
CA ALA A 211 16.60 -10.67 5.40
C ALA A 211 15.48 -10.13 6.32
N PRO A 212 15.79 -9.70 7.56
CA PRO A 212 14.81 -9.05 8.42
C PRO A 212 14.16 -7.84 7.74
N ARG A 213 12.83 -7.87 7.63
CA ARG A 213 12.07 -6.82 6.93
C ARG A 213 11.71 -5.68 7.88
N HIS A 214 12.18 -4.48 7.58
CA HIS A 214 11.90 -3.26 8.33
C HIS A 214 10.69 -2.49 7.76
N ASP A 215 9.55 -3.16 7.61
CA ASP A 215 8.39 -2.66 6.87
C ASP A 215 7.45 -1.75 7.69
N ALA A 216 7.96 -1.07 8.72
CA ALA A 216 7.13 -0.28 9.63
C ALA A 216 6.35 0.85 8.90
N VAL A 217 7.01 1.56 7.98
CA VAL A 217 6.38 2.65 7.20
C VAL A 217 5.27 2.13 6.28
N PRO A 218 5.51 1.17 5.37
CA PRO A 218 4.44 0.67 4.51
C PRO A 218 3.33 -0.05 5.29
N ILE A 219 3.63 -0.70 6.42
CA ILE A 219 2.60 -1.27 7.31
C ILE A 219 1.73 -0.16 7.91
N ALA A 220 2.34 0.92 8.39
CA ALA A 220 1.61 2.07 8.94
C ALA A 220 0.74 2.75 7.87
N LEU A 221 1.27 2.92 6.65
CA LEU A 221 0.51 3.47 5.53
C LEU A 221 -0.67 2.55 5.15
N PHE A 222 -0.48 1.24 5.10
CA PHE A 222 -1.57 0.30 4.85
C PHE A 222 -2.67 0.41 5.92
N LEU A 223 -2.29 0.44 7.21
CA LEU A 223 -3.26 0.56 8.31
C LEU A 223 -3.98 1.91 8.28
N TRP A 224 -3.26 2.99 7.94
CA TRP A 224 -3.83 4.32 7.77
C TRP A 224 -4.81 4.37 6.61
N THR A 225 -4.46 3.87 5.43
CA THR A 225 -5.37 3.78 4.29
C THR A 225 -6.58 2.92 4.63
N TRP A 226 -6.39 1.74 5.25
CA TRP A 226 -7.50 0.85 5.56
C TRP A 226 -8.50 1.44 6.57
N LEU A 227 -8.02 1.87 7.74
CA LEU A 227 -8.88 2.35 8.83
C LEU A 227 -9.23 3.83 8.69
N GLY A 228 -8.30 4.63 8.17
CA GLY A 228 -8.49 6.06 7.92
C GLY A 228 -9.48 6.29 6.78
N SER A 229 -9.42 5.54 5.68
CA SER A 229 -10.46 5.65 4.63
C SER A 229 -11.83 5.18 5.13
N ALA A 230 -11.91 4.11 5.92
CA ALA A 230 -13.18 3.70 6.55
C ALA A 230 -13.80 4.84 7.37
N LEU A 231 -12.98 5.51 8.18
CA LEU A 231 -13.42 6.64 9.00
C LEU A 231 -13.78 7.86 8.13
N ALA A 232 -12.95 8.21 7.16
CA ALA A 232 -13.19 9.36 6.28
C ALA A 232 -14.51 9.19 5.51
N HIS A 233 -14.72 8.02 4.91
CA HIS A 233 -15.91 7.70 4.10
C HIS A 233 -17.19 7.60 4.92
N SER A 234 -17.09 7.31 6.21
CA SER A 234 -18.27 7.18 7.10
C SER A 234 -18.63 8.47 7.83
N ALA A 235 -17.66 9.37 8.07
CA ALA A 235 -17.85 10.49 8.98
C ALA A 235 -17.40 11.87 8.46
N PHE A 236 -16.56 11.92 7.42
CA PHE A 236 -15.93 13.18 6.98
C PHE A 236 -16.17 13.54 5.52
N LEU A 237 -16.68 12.62 4.70
CA LEU A 237 -16.98 12.86 3.28
C LEU A 237 -18.50 12.77 3.08
N ASP A 238 -19.07 13.79 2.45
CA ASP A 238 -20.52 14.04 2.47
C ASP A 238 -21.34 13.24 1.44
N ALA A 239 -20.70 12.53 0.51
CA ALA A 239 -21.40 11.82 -0.56
C ALA A 239 -22.06 10.52 -0.03
N PRO A 240 -23.38 10.30 -0.20
CA PRO A 240 -24.11 9.18 0.41
C PRO A 240 -23.57 7.79 0.08
N GLU A 241 -23.08 7.61 -1.15
CA GLU A 241 -22.46 6.38 -1.66
C GLU A 241 -21.19 6.00 -0.89
N LEU A 242 -20.52 6.95 -0.25
CA LEU A 242 -19.29 6.70 0.49
C LEU A 242 -19.54 5.90 1.76
N GLY A 243 -20.75 5.94 2.33
CA GLY A 243 -21.13 5.06 3.44
C GLY A 243 -21.04 3.57 3.05
N TYR A 244 -21.40 3.22 1.81
CA TYR A 244 -21.29 1.85 1.29
C TYR A 244 -19.83 1.50 0.98
N SER A 245 -19.10 2.43 0.34
CA SER A 245 -17.66 2.32 0.12
C SER A 245 -16.90 2.07 1.43
N ALA A 246 -17.29 2.75 2.52
CA ALA A 246 -16.71 2.56 3.85
C ALA A 246 -16.78 1.10 4.30
N VAL A 247 -17.93 0.45 4.10
CA VAL A 247 -18.17 -0.95 4.47
C VAL A 247 -17.39 -1.89 3.55
N TYR A 248 -17.48 -1.71 2.23
CA TYR A 248 -16.82 -2.58 1.26
C TYR A 248 -15.30 -2.57 1.42
N GLY A 249 -14.69 -1.38 1.46
CA GLY A 249 -13.27 -1.23 1.66
C GLY A 249 -12.81 -1.79 3.02
N LEU A 250 -13.57 -1.55 4.09
CA LEU A 250 -13.23 -2.04 5.43
C LEU A 250 -13.20 -3.57 5.48
N VAL A 251 -14.20 -4.22 4.86
CA VAL A 251 -14.31 -5.68 4.80
C VAL A 251 -13.22 -6.28 3.91
N VAL A 252 -13.06 -5.78 2.67
CA VAL A 252 -12.16 -6.40 1.69
C VAL A 252 -10.69 -6.17 2.04
N MET A 253 -10.27 -4.95 2.39
CA MET A 253 -8.91 -4.73 2.91
C MET A 253 -8.70 -5.43 4.25
N GLY A 254 -9.78 -5.63 5.04
CA GLY A 254 -9.77 -6.34 6.31
C GLY A 254 -9.34 -7.81 6.21
N VAL A 255 -9.45 -8.42 5.03
CA VAL A 255 -8.90 -9.77 4.76
C VAL A 255 -7.40 -9.81 5.03
N LEU A 256 -6.66 -8.73 4.75
CA LEU A 256 -5.25 -8.57 5.09
C LEU A 256 -5.07 -7.84 6.42
N GLY A 257 -5.89 -6.83 6.69
CA GLY A 257 -5.77 -5.98 7.85
C GLY A 257 -5.96 -6.70 9.19
N LEU A 258 -6.94 -7.59 9.31
CA LEU A 258 -7.19 -8.33 10.56
C LEU A 258 -6.05 -9.31 10.89
N PRO A 259 -5.60 -10.19 9.97
CA PRO A 259 -4.41 -11.02 10.22
C PRO A 259 -3.14 -10.21 10.52
N LEU A 260 -2.98 -9.04 9.88
CA LEU A 260 -1.89 -8.12 10.18
C LEU A 260 -1.94 -7.63 11.63
N LEU A 261 -3.08 -7.13 12.10
CA LEU A 261 -3.23 -6.69 13.50
C LEU A 261 -2.95 -7.82 14.48
N VAL A 262 -3.47 -9.02 14.23
CA VAL A 262 -3.19 -10.21 15.06
C VAL A 262 -1.69 -10.53 15.07
N SER A 263 -1.02 -10.48 13.91
CA SER A 263 0.42 -10.68 13.78
C SER A 263 1.23 -9.66 14.59
N LEU A 264 0.85 -8.38 14.53
CA LEU A 264 1.49 -7.29 15.27
C LEU A 264 1.32 -7.45 16.78
N VAL A 265 0.09 -7.74 17.26
CA VAL A 265 -0.19 -7.97 18.69
C VAL A 265 0.60 -9.17 19.21
N ARG A 266 0.65 -10.28 18.46
CA ARG A 266 1.45 -11.46 18.83
C ARG A 266 2.94 -11.14 18.94
N SER A 267 3.47 -10.38 17.97
CA SER A 267 4.88 -9.96 17.97
C SER A 267 5.20 -9.06 19.18
N TRP A 268 4.30 -8.12 19.49
CA TRP A 268 4.44 -7.24 20.64
C TRP A 268 4.41 -8.01 21.96
N ARG A 269 3.42 -8.89 22.16
CA ARG A 269 3.33 -9.73 23.37
C ARG A 269 4.59 -10.59 23.56
N ALA A 270 5.09 -11.20 22.50
CA ALA A 270 6.33 -11.98 22.55
C ALA A 270 7.55 -11.12 22.98
N SER A 271 7.62 -9.86 22.54
CA SER A 271 8.69 -8.93 22.95
C SER A 271 8.58 -8.51 24.43
N VAL A 272 7.36 -8.29 24.93
CA VAL A 272 7.09 -7.90 26.32
C VAL A 272 7.27 -9.08 27.29
N SER A 273 7.03 -10.31 26.86
CA SER A 273 7.21 -11.53 27.68
C SER A 273 8.64 -12.08 27.68
N ALA A 274 9.56 -11.50 26.90
CA ALA A 274 10.97 -11.88 26.86
C ALA A 274 11.99 -10.85 27.44
N PRO A 275 11.71 -10.02 28.47
CA PRO A 275 12.71 -9.05 28.95
C PRO A 275 13.94 -9.70 29.60
N GLY A 276 13.78 -10.89 30.19
CA GLY A 276 14.81 -11.52 31.03
C GLY A 276 15.77 -12.50 30.35
N ARG A 277 15.64 -12.80 29.05
CA ARG A 277 16.54 -13.78 28.40
C ARG A 277 17.89 -13.20 27.99
N ASP A 278 17.94 -11.92 27.66
CA ASP A 278 19.21 -11.24 27.34
C ASP A 278 20.01 -10.92 28.61
N GLU A 279 19.35 -10.49 29.69
CA GLU A 279 20.00 -10.31 31.00
C GLU A 279 20.48 -11.65 31.58
N ALA A 280 19.69 -12.73 31.49
CA ALA A 280 20.11 -14.06 31.94
C ALA A 280 21.23 -14.66 31.07
N ARG A 281 21.25 -14.41 29.75
CA ARG A 281 22.36 -14.82 28.87
C ARG A 281 23.64 -14.02 29.13
N LEU A 282 23.53 -12.71 29.38
CA LEU A 282 24.66 -11.85 29.74
C LEU A 282 25.22 -12.24 31.11
N ALA A 283 24.37 -12.48 32.11
CA ALA A 283 24.76 -12.93 33.45
C ALA A 283 25.37 -14.35 33.46
N ALA A 284 24.92 -15.25 32.58
CA ALA A 284 25.50 -16.59 32.41
C ALA A 284 26.82 -16.61 31.60
N SER A 285 27.10 -15.52 30.87
CA SER A 285 28.34 -15.34 30.10
C SER A 285 29.42 -14.57 30.86
N ASP A 286 29.11 -14.00 32.03
CA ASP A 286 30.09 -13.31 32.88
C ASP A 286 31.09 -14.33 33.47
N PRO A 287 32.39 -14.27 33.10
CA PRO A 287 33.41 -15.17 33.63
C PRO A 287 33.60 -15.06 35.15
N LYS A 288 33.10 -14.02 35.81
CA LYS A 288 33.07 -13.92 37.28
C LYS A 288 32.12 -14.91 37.94
N ASN A 289 31.08 -15.36 37.24
CA ASN A 289 30.07 -16.27 37.78
C ASN A 289 30.40 -17.76 37.60
N ARG A 290 31.60 -18.08 37.06
CA ARG A 290 32.11 -19.46 36.87
C ARG A 290 33.18 -19.87 37.89
N ARG A 291 33.41 -19.05 38.92
CA ARG A 291 34.34 -19.36 40.02
C ARG A 291 33.60 -19.27 41.35
N GLY A 292 32.89 -20.34 41.66
CA GLY A 292 32.25 -20.60 42.95
C GLY A 292 32.11 -22.11 43.10
#